data_AF-A0A852W4R9-F1
#
_entry.id   AF-A0A852W4R9-F1
#
_cell.length_a   1.000
_cell.length_b   1.000
_cell.length_c   1.000
_cell.angle_alpha   90.00
_cell.angle_beta   90.00
_cell.angle_gamma   90.00
#
_symmetry.space_group_name_H-M   'P 1'
#
loop_
_entity.id
_entity.type
_entity.pdbx_description
1 polymer ?
#
loop_
_entity_poly.entity_id
_entity_poly.type
_entity_poly.pdbx_seq_one_letter_code
_entity_poly.pdbx_strand_id
1 'polypeptide(L)'
;MRAGYPAIATTSFGVAASAGRPDGGRTTRKANQTLATTLRHLPIPLSVDIEDGYDDDPDAVADYAATLSHTGVAAINIEDSTADILIDPARHSAKITAIKQHCPDLCSSTREWTPTGSARTPHPSTH
;
A
#
# COMPACT_ATOMS: atom_id res chain seq x y z
N MET A 1 26.47 3.17 11.31
CA MET A 1 25.56 4.28 11.68
C MET A 1 24.14 3.77 11.57
N ARG A 2 23.44 3.65 12.70
CA ARG A 2 22.09 3.11 12.81
C ARG A 2 21.13 4.30 12.75
N ALA A 3 20.39 4.45 11.64
CA ALA A 3 19.28 5.38 11.64
C ALA A 3 18.16 4.73 12.47
N GLY A 4 17.85 5.32 13.63
CA GLY A 4 16.92 4.79 14.63
C GLY A 4 15.46 4.91 14.21
N TYR A 5 15.06 4.25 13.13
CA TYR A 5 13.67 4.13 12.74
C TYR A 5 13.11 2.78 13.24
N PRO A 6 12.02 2.78 14.04
CA PRO A 6 11.50 1.58 14.71
C PRO A 6 10.79 0.59 13.77
N ALA A 7 10.57 0.95 12.50
CA ALA A 7 10.04 0.09 11.45
C ALA A 7 10.49 0.59 10.07
N ILE A 8 10.59 -0.31 9.09
CA ILE A 8 10.69 0.05 7.67
C ILE A 8 9.30 -0.08 7.07
N ALA A 9 8.82 1.01 6.46
CA ALA A 9 7.64 0.99 5.61
C ALA A 9 8.10 1.00 4.15
N THR A 10 7.69 0.01 3.36
CA THR A 10 7.84 0.11 1.91
C THR A 10 6.75 1.06 1.44
N THR A 11 7.06 2.31 1.07
CA THR A 11 6.05 3.16 0.45
C THR A 11 6.04 2.88 -1.04
N SER A 12 4.85 2.80 -1.64
CA SER A 12 4.63 3.06 -3.06
C SER A 12 5.46 4.25 -3.57
N PHE A 13 5.68 5.27 -2.73
CA PHE A 13 6.54 6.43 -3.03
C PHE A 13 8.06 6.11 -3.09
N GLY A 14 8.60 5.18 -2.30
CA GLY A 14 10.03 4.81 -2.33
C GLY A 14 10.41 3.86 -3.47
N VAL A 15 9.48 2.99 -3.87
CA VAL A 15 9.63 2.13 -5.06
C VAL A 15 9.32 2.91 -6.34
N ALA A 16 8.31 3.78 -6.35
CA ALA A 16 8.02 4.66 -7.51
C ALA A 16 9.07 5.76 -7.70
N ALA A 17 9.69 6.31 -6.65
CA ALA A 17 10.77 7.29 -6.77
C ALA A 17 12.06 6.70 -7.36
N SER A 18 12.25 5.37 -7.30
CA SER A 18 13.36 4.68 -7.98
C SER A 18 12.98 4.13 -9.36
N ALA A 19 11.68 3.99 -9.68
CA ALA A 19 11.18 3.38 -10.92
C ALA A 19 10.46 4.33 -11.90
N GLY A 20 10.13 5.57 -11.50
CA GLY A 20 9.62 6.61 -12.40
C GLY A 20 8.41 6.20 -13.25
N ARG A 21 7.48 5.38 -12.73
CA ARG A 21 6.28 4.98 -13.45
C ARG A 21 5.01 5.36 -12.69
N PRO A 22 4.15 6.22 -13.24
CA PRO A 22 2.76 6.29 -12.83
C PRO A 22 2.07 5.09 -13.45
N ASP A 23 1.58 4.14 -12.65
CA ASP A 23 0.80 3.06 -13.25
C ASP A 23 -0.28 2.58 -12.29
N GLY A 24 -1.49 3.13 -12.45
CA GLY A 24 -2.72 2.78 -11.74
C GLY A 24 -3.27 1.40 -12.14
N GLY A 25 -2.40 0.42 -12.39
CA GLY A 25 -2.73 -0.87 -12.98
C GLY A 25 -2.32 -2.07 -12.14
N ARG A 26 -2.11 -1.90 -10.82
CA ARG A 26 -1.74 -3.00 -9.90
C ARG A 26 -0.43 -3.70 -10.27
N THR A 27 0.45 -3.01 -11.02
CA THR A 27 1.66 -3.59 -11.61
C THR A 27 2.78 -3.81 -10.59
N THR A 28 2.68 -3.21 -9.40
CA THR A 28 3.73 -3.29 -8.36
C THR A 28 3.65 -4.54 -7.49
N ARG A 29 2.59 -5.36 -7.58
CA ARG A 29 2.38 -6.55 -6.74
C ARG A 29 3.64 -7.41 -6.60
N LYS A 30 4.26 -7.75 -7.73
CA LYS A 30 5.48 -8.58 -7.78
C LYS A 30 6.70 -7.88 -7.17
N ALA A 31 6.83 -6.56 -7.38
CA ALA A 31 7.91 -5.77 -6.82
C ALA A 31 7.80 -5.72 -5.29
N ASN A 32 6.60 -5.51 -4.74
CA ASN A 32 6.37 -5.46 -3.31
C ASN A 32 6.58 -6.83 -2.64
N GLN A 33 6.15 -7.93 -3.27
CA GLN A 33 6.49 -9.29 -2.81
C GLN A 33 8.01 -9.53 -2.75
N THR A 34 8.73 -9.11 -3.79
CA THR A 34 10.19 -9.28 -3.89
C THR A 34 10.89 -8.46 -2.80
N LEU A 35 10.44 -7.22 -2.60
CA LEU A 35 10.97 -6.34 -1.57
C LEU A 35 10.71 -6.88 -0.17
N ALA A 36 9.50 -7.35 0.12
CA ALA A 36 9.15 -7.97 1.40
C ALA A 36 10.05 -9.19 1.68
N THR A 37 10.22 -10.07 0.69
CA THR A 37 11.10 -11.25 0.79
C THR A 37 12.55 -10.86 1.05
N THR A 38 13.03 -9.76 0.45
CA THR A 38 14.41 -9.28 0.62
C THR A 38 14.63 -8.69 2.02
N LEU A 39 13.65 -7.94 2.52
CA LEU A 39 13.75 -7.21 3.79
C LEU A 39 13.41 -8.04 5.02
N ARG A 40 12.79 -9.22 4.88
CA ARG A 40 12.35 -10.07 6.01
C ARG A 40 13.45 -10.46 7.00
N HIS A 41 14.72 -10.40 6.59
CA HIS A 41 15.87 -10.77 7.43
C HIS A 41 16.33 -9.65 8.36
N LEU A 42 15.77 -8.45 8.23
CA LEU A 42 16.11 -7.33 9.09
C LEU A 42 15.53 -7.57 10.51
N PRO A 43 16.28 -7.23 11.57
CA PRO A 43 15.84 -7.47 12.96
C PRO A 43 14.83 -6.41 13.45
N ILE A 44 14.03 -5.84 12.54
CA ILE A 44 13.04 -4.81 12.82
C ILE A 44 11.72 -5.15 12.12
N PRO A 45 10.56 -4.81 12.72
CA PRO A 45 9.27 -5.04 12.09
C PRO A 45 9.17 -4.37 10.71
N LEU A 46 8.67 -5.13 9.73
CA LEU A 46 8.46 -4.67 8.37
C LEU A 46 6.96 -4.41 8.13
N SER A 47 6.64 -3.24 7.60
CA SER A 47 5.32 -2.92 7.06
C SER A 47 5.37 -2.81 5.54
N VAL A 48 4.39 -3.40 4.86
CA VAL A 48 4.31 -3.41 3.38
C VAL A 48 3.08 -2.65 2.89
N ASP A 49 3.29 -1.69 1.99
CA ASP A 49 2.23 -1.03 1.24
C ASP A 49 1.73 -1.96 0.13
N ILE A 50 0.44 -2.29 0.15
CA ILE A 50 -0.19 -3.21 -0.80
C ILE A 50 -1.14 -2.49 -1.76
N GLU A 51 -1.07 -1.15 -1.84
CA GLU A 51 -1.99 -0.33 -2.63
C GLU A 51 -3.45 -0.70 -2.31
N ASP A 52 -4.28 -0.95 -3.33
CA ASP A 52 -5.68 -1.35 -3.17
C ASP A 52 -5.88 -2.85 -2.85
N GLY A 53 -4.78 -3.59 -2.64
CA GLY A 53 -4.77 -5.04 -2.44
C GLY A 53 -4.57 -5.87 -3.71
N TYR A 54 -4.43 -5.22 -4.87
CA TYR A 54 -4.21 -5.84 -6.20
C TYR A 54 -5.32 -6.75 -6.70
N ASP A 55 -6.45 -6.82 -6.00
CA ASP A 55 -7.62 -7.54 -6.43
C ASP A 55 -8.90 -6.81 -6.00
N ASP A 56 -9.96 -7.13 -6.71
CA ASP A 56 -11.31 -6.63 -6.53
C ASP A 56 -12.12 -7.50 -5.56
N ASP A 57 -11.75 -8.78 -5.46
CA ASP A 57 -12.29 -9.77 -4.53
C ASP A 57 -11.59 -9.68 -3.15
N PRO A 58 -12.34 -9.41 -2.05
CA PRO A 58 -11.79 -9.39 -0.70
C PRO A 58 -11.01 -10.65 -0.30
N ASP A 59 -11.44 -11.84 -0.74
CA ASP A 59 -10.76 -13.09 -0.38
C ASP A 59 -9.42 -13.20 -1.09
N ALA A 60 -9.34 -12.83 -2.38
CA ALA A 60 -8.07 -12.78 -3.11
C ALA A 60 -7.08 -11.75 -2.51
N VAL A 61 -7.58 -10.63 -1.98
CA VAL A 61 -6.77 -9.65 -1.25
C VAL A 61 -6.26 -10.25 0.07
N ALA A 62 -7.11 -10.97 0.80
CA ALA A 62 -6.75 -11.63 2.05
C ALA A 62 -5.71 -12.74 1.85
N ASP A 63 -5.87 -13.56 0.81
CA ASP A 63 -4.89 -14.56 0.40
C ASP A 63 -3.53 -13.93 0.12
N TYR A 64 -3.52 -12.81 -0.61
CA TYR A 64 -2.30 -12.07 -0.86
C TYR A 64 -1.65 -11.56 0.44
N ALA A 65 -2.43 -10.94 1.33
CA ALA A 65 -1.94 -10.50 2.64
C ALA A 65 -1.39 -11.67 3.48
N ALA A 66 -2.02 -12.84 3.41
CA ALA A 66 -1.54 -14.05 4.04
C ALA A 66 -0.17 -14.44 3.51
N THR A 67 0.06 -14.40 2.20
CA THR A 67 1.41 -14.70 1.66
C THR A 67 2.48 -13.79 2.24
N LEU A 68 2.18 -12.51 2.45
CA LEU A 68 3.11 -11.56 3.07
C LEU A 68 3.32 -11.86 4.55
N SER A 69 2.25 -12.15 5.30
CA SER A 69 2.33 -12.52 6.72
C SER A 69 3.25 -13.73 6.94
N HIS A 70 3.14 -14.77 6.10
CA HIS A 70 4.01 -15.95 6.16
C HIS A 70 5.49 -15.65 5.90
N THR A 71 5.82 -14.51 5.28
CA THR A 71 7.22 -14.07 5.10
C THR A 71 7.80 -13.34 6.30
N GLY A 72 7.02 -13.08 7.36
CA GLY A 72 7.43 -12.33 8.55
C GLY A 72 7.11 -10.84 8.49
N VAL A 73 6.26 -10.40 7.55
CA VAL A 73 5.72 -9.04 7.53
C VAL A 73 4.84 -8.84 8.76
N ALA A 74 5.10 -7.76 9.51
CA ALA A 74 4.40 -7.46 10.75
C ALA A 74 3.14 -6.63 10.54
N ALA A 75 3.09 -5.84 9.46
CA ALA A 75 1.95 -4.99 9.14
C ALA A 75 1.79 -4.77 7.63
N ILE A 76 0.59 -4.39 7.20
CA ILE A 76 0.33 -3.93 5.84
C ILE A 76 -0.43 -2.60 5.85
N ASN A 77 -0.27 -1.84 4.77
CA ASN A 77 -1.06 -0.66 4.47
C ASN A 77 -1.90 -0.89 3.21
N ILE A 78 -3.21 -0.68 3.29
CA ILE A 78 -4.15 -0.81 2.15
C ILE A 78 -4.87 0.52 1.90
N GLU A 79 -5.05 0.88 0.63
CA GLU A 79 -5.66 2.11 0.16
C GLU A 79 -7.16 1.94 -0.14
N ASP A 80 -7.92 3.00 0.08
CA ASP A 80 -9.36 3.11 -0.22
C ASP A 80 -9.64 3.62 -1.64
N SER A 81 -8.62 3.59 -2.50
CA SER A 81 -8.72 4.00 -3.90
C SER A 81 -8.09 2.96 -4.82
N THR A 82 -8.58 2.92 -6.05
CA THR A 82 -7.99 2.16 -7.16
C THR A 82 -7.74 3.14 -8.29
N ALA A 83 -6.52 3.18 -8.83
CA ALA A 83 -6.13 4.12 -9.89
C ALA A 83 -6.49 5.58 -9.55
N ASP A 84 -6.20 6.01 -8.32
CA ASP A 84 -6.48 7.35 -7.80
C ASP A 84 -7.98 7.72 -7.73
N ILE A 85 -8.86 6.72 -7.70
CA ILE A 85 -10.31 6.93 -7.55
C ILE A 85 -10.80 6.17 -6.32
N LEU A 86 -11.44 6.87 -5.39
CA LEU A 86 -12.05 6.26 -4.21
C LEU A 86 -13.02 5.15 -4.61
N ILE A 87 -12.89 3.98 -3.96
CA ILE A 87 -13.82 2.87 -4.12
C ILE A 87 -14.97 2.99 -3.11
N ASP A 88 -16.02 2.18 -3.31
CA ASP A 88 -17.11 2.07 -2.32
C ASP A 88 -16.53 1.72 -0.93
N PRO A 89 -16.82 2.52 0.12
CA PRO A 89 -16.39 2.22 1.48
C PRO A 89 -16.78 0.81 1.96
N ALA A 90 -17.92 0.28 1.52
CA ALA A 90 -18.34 -1.08 1.85
C ALA A 90 -17.38 -2.11 1.24
N ARG A 91 -16.90 -1.88 0.02
CA ARG A 91 -15.91 -2.73 -0.65
C ARG A 91 -14.56 -2.67 0.07
N HIS A 92 -14.09 -1.49 0.43
CA HIS A 92 -12.84 -1.33 1.17
C HIS A 92 -12.92 -2.02 2.54
N SER A 93 -14.03 -1.84 3.26
CA SER A 93 -14.29 -2.51 4.55
C SER A 93 -14.33 -4.04 4.42
N ALA A 94 -14.91 -4.56 3.35
CA ALA A 94 -14.92 -6.00 3.08
C ALA A 94 -13.50 -6.56 2.93
N LYS A 95 -12.61 -5.86 2.19
CA LYS A 95 -11.19 -6.24 2.06
C LYS A 95 -10.49 -6.29 3.42
N ILE A 96 -10.65 -5.26 4.26
CA ILE A 96 -10.06 -5.23 5.61
C ILE A 96 -10.59 -6.38 6.48
N THR A 97 -11.89 -6.64 6.39
CA THR A 97 -12.54 -7.71 7.16
C THR A 97 -11.97 -9.07 6.77
N ALA A 98 -11.87 -9.35 5.46
CA ALA A 98 -11.30 -10.59 4.95
C ALA A 98 -9.84 -10.76 5.39
N ILE A 99 -9.01 -9.70 5.29
CA ILE A 99 -7.62 -9.71 5.77
C ILE A 99 -7.55 -10.10 7.26
N LYS A 100 -8.35 -9.47 8.12
CA LYS A 100 -8.35 -9.74 9.57
C LYS A 100 -8.82 -11.15 9.91
N GLN A 101 -9.74 -11.71 9.12
CA GLN A 101 -10.21 -13.08 9.30
C GLN A 101 -9.14 -14.11 8.94
N HIS A 102 -8.40 -13.88 7.85
CA HIS A 102 -7.35 -14.79 7.38
C HIS A 102 -6.05 -14.66 8.18
N CYS A 103 -5.73 -13.43 8.62
CA CYS A 103 -4.47 -13.08 9.26
C CYS A 103 -4.72 -12.25 10.54
N PRO A 104 -5.25 -12.85 11.62
CA PRO A 104 -5.63 -12.10 12.83
C PRO A 104 -4.47 -11.40 13.53
N ASP A 105 -3.25 -11.92 13.38
CA ASP A 105 -2.03 -11.34 13.96
C ASP A 105 -1.36 -10.27 13.08
N LEU A 106 -1.85 -10.08 11.84
CA LEU A 106 -1.31 -9.08 10.92
C LEU A 106 -1.96 -7.71 11.18
N CYS A 107 -1.16 -6.73 11.59
CA CYS A 107 -1.64 -5.36 11.77
C CYS A 107 -1.94 -4.72 10.40
N SER A 108 -3.16 -4.24 10.18
CA SER A 108 -3.54 -3.49 8.97
C SER A 108 -3.77 -2.01 9.30
N SER A 109 -3.13 -1.08 8.58
CA SER A 109 -3.50 0.33 8.55
C SER A 109 -4.17 0.70 7.22
N THR A 110 -5.08 1.67 7.26
CA THR A 110 -5.73 2.22 6.07
C THR A 110 -5.08 3.53 5.69
N ARG A 111 -4.78 3.73 4.41
CA ARG A 111 -4.36 5.03 3.88
C ARG A 111 -5.51 5.65 3.10
N GLU A 112 -5.87 6.86 3.52
CA GLU A 112 -6.86 7.71 2.87
C GLU A 112 -6.24 8.36 1.64
N TRP A 113 -6.87 8.19 0.49
CA TRP A 113 -6.48 8.90 -0.72
C TRP A 113 -6.85 10.38 -0.60
N THR A 114 -5.89 11.26 -0.89
CA THR A 114 -6.11 12.70 -0.99
C THR A 114 -5.73 13.18 -2.40
N PRO A 115 -6.61 13.91 -3.11
CA PRO A 115 -6.28 14.41 -4.44
C PRO A 115 -5.11 15.39 -4.35
N THR A 116 -3.98 15.07 -5.00
CA THR A 116 -2.88 16.01 -5.15
C THR A 116 -3.16 16.94 -6.32
N GLY A 117 -3.55 18.18 -6.03
CA GLY A 117 -3.83 19.20 -7.05
C GLY A 117 -3.46 20.60 -6.60
N SER A 118 -2.30 21.10 -7.05
CA SER A 118 -2.00 22.52 -7.07
C SER A 118 -3.00 23.21 -8.00
N ALA A 119 -3.92 24.00 -7.45
CA ALA A 119 -4.70 24.93 -8.23
C ALA A 119 -3.75 26.00 -8.79
N ARG A 120 -3.33 25.84 -10.05
CA ARG A 120 -2.71 26.94 -10.81
C ARG A 120 -3.83 27.93 -11.11
N THR A 121 -3.97 28.95 -10.27
CA THR A 121 -4.81 30.11 -10.55
C THR A 121 -4.34 30.76 -11.85
N PRO A 122 -5.21 30.99 -12.85
CA PRO A 122 -4.84 31.84 -13.96
C PRO A 122 -4.69 33.27 -13.44
N HIS A 123 -3.52 33.88 -13.65
CA HIS A 123 -3.33 35.32 -13.46
C HIS A 123 -4.23 36.07 -14.45
N PRO A 124 -5.01 37.08 -14.02
CA PRO A 124 -5.66 37.97 -14.96
C PRO A 124 -4.60 38.89 -15.59
N SER A 125 -4.42 38.76 -16.90
CA SER A 125 -3.71 39.74 -17.72
C SER A 125 -4.51 41.05 -17.71
N THR A 126 -3.98 42.10 -17.08
CA THR A 126 -4.48 43.47 -17.28
C THR A 126 -3.74 44.10 -18.44
N HIS A 127 -4.50 44.49 -19.47
CA HIS A 127 -4.13 45.49 -20.47
C HIS A 127 -4.16 46.90 -19.87
#